data_AF-A0AAN0P7S3-F1
#
_entry.id   AF-A0AAN0P7S3-F1
#
_cell.length_a   1.000
_cell.length_b   1.000
_cell.length_c   1.000
_cell.angle_alpha   90.00
_cell.angle_beta   90.00
_cell.angle_gamma   90.00
#
_symmetry.space_group_name_H-M   'P 1'
#
loop_
_entity.id
_entity.type
_entity.pdbx_description
1 polymer ?
#
loop_
_entity_poly.entity_id
_entity_poly.type
_entity_poly.pdbx_seq_one_letter_code
_entity_poly.pdbx_strand_id
1 'polypeptide(L)'
;MIDLAEQRAALMADVAVFKKECIELWFVPELAASYSNRDFFSYSIIEDDQVFFMIEQARQLWAFWNKAKANAVPEGSILVTESEIDTFWQDDEEPENCVNKERDFNNLGDCLEIEDITSITKRHVAYLAASKVYGTWVTKLEAGQLKKDYFFVGSREECEEIVETNKSLYPSRSGANQ
;
A
#
# COMPACT_ATOMS: atom_id res chain seq x y z
N MET A 1 1.58 2.33 -34.81
CA MET A 1 0.55 3.27 -35.30
C MET A 1 -0.73 2.80 -34.63
N ILE A 2 -1.16 3.47 -33.57
CA ILE A 2 -2.45 3.13 -32.94
C ILE A 2 -3.51 3.47 -33.97
N ASP A 3 -4.46 2.56 -34.20
CA ASP A 3 -5.51 2.79 -35.19
C ASP A 3 -6.41 3.94 -34.71
N LEU A 4 -6.53 4.99 -35.53
CA LEU A 4 -7.40 6.15 -35.26
C LEU A 4 -8.85 5.69 -35.00
N ALA A 5 -9.28 4.58 -35.59
CA ALA A 5 -10.59 3.99 -35.33
C ALA A 5 -10.71 3.44 -33.89
N GLU A 6 -9.66 2.82 -33.36
CA GLU A 6 -9.62 2.31 -31.99
C GLU A 6 -9.62 3.45 -30.96
N GLN A 7 -8.88 4.54 -31.22
CA GLN A 7 -8.84 5.73 -30.36
C GLN A 7 -10.21 6.40 -30.28
N ARG A 8 -10.87 6.56 -31.44
CA ARG A 8 -12.21 7.12 -31.50
C ARG A 8 -13.24 6.25 -30.78
N ALA A 9 -13.18 4.93 -30.94
CA ALA A 9 -14.05 4.00 -30.23
C ALA A 9 -13.85 4.07 -28.71
N ALA A 10 -12.60 4.16 -28.25
CA ALA A 10 -12.26 4.32 -26.84
C ALA A 10 -12.84 5.62 -26.27
N LEU A 11 -12.73 6.74 -26.97
CA LEU A 11 -13.31 8.01 -26.56
C LEU A 11 -14.83 7.97 -26.48
N MET A 12 -15.49 7.32 -27.44
CA MET A 12 -16.95 7.15 -27.39
C MET A 12 -17.39 6.31 -26.18
N ALA A 13 -16.63 5.27 -25.84
CA ALA A 13 -16.88 4.47 -24.64
C ALA A 13 -16.67 5.29 -23.35
N ASP A 14 -15.61 6.10 -23.30
CA ASP A 14 -15.28 6.95 -22.16
C ASP A 14 -16.36 8.02 -21.93
N VAL A 15 -16.88 8.61 -23.02
CA VAL A 15 -18.03 9.52 -22.98
C VAL A 15 -19.30 8.81 -22.50
N ALA A 16 -19.52 7.55 -22.87
CA ALA A 16 -20.69 6.79 -22.39
C ALA A 16 -20.63 6.54 -20.87
N VAL A 17 -19.45 6.21 -20.32
CA VAL A 17 -19.23 6.07 -18.88
C VAL A 17 -19.49 7.40 -18.17
N PHE A 18 -18.87 8.49 -18.68
CA PHE A 18 -19.09 9.83 -18.16
C PHE A 18 -20.58 10.22 -18.09
N LYS A 19 -21.34 9.98 -19.17
CA LYS A 19 -22.79 10.28 -19.20
C LYS A 19 -23.54 9.51 -18.11
N LYS A 20 -23.22 8.23 -17.94
CA LYS A 20 -23.83 7.36 -16.93
C LYS A 20 -23.50 7.84 -15.52
N GLU A 21 -22.26 8.16 -15.22
CA GLU A 21 -21.87 8.63 -13.88
C GLU A 21 -22.39 10.03 -13.59
N CYS A 22 -22.37 10.93 -14.59
CA CYS A 22 -22.86 12.29 -14.40
C CYS A 22 -24.36 12.35 -14.13
N ILE A 23 -25.18 11.47 -14.70
CA ILE A 23 -26.62 11.49 -14.46
C ILE A 23 -26.99 11.08 -13.02
N GLU A 24 -26.08 10.42 -12.31
CA GLU A 24 -26.27 10.06 -10.89
C GLU A 24 -26.07 11.26 -9.96
N LEU A 25 -25.49 12.37 -10.44
CA LEU A 25 -25.38 13.61 -9.67
C LEU A 25 -26.76 14.26 -9.50
N TRP A 26 -27.07 14.69 -8.28
CA TRP A 26 -28.40 15.13 -7.87
C TRP A 26 -29.04 16.23 -8.76
N PHE A 27 -28.24 17.12 -9.36
CA PHE A 27 -28.75 18.23 -10.18
C PHE A 27 -28.72 17.98 -11.68
N VAL A 28 -27.96 16.98 -12.15
CA VAL A 28 -27.72 16.76 -13.58
C VAL A 28 -28.98 16.29 -14.32
N PRO A 29 -29.86 15.43 -13.77
CA PRO A 29 -31.13 15.09 -14.40
C PRO A 29 -32.03 16.32 -14.62
N GLU A 30 -32.16 17.19 -13.62
CA GLU A 30 -32.97 18.42 -13.72
C GLU A 30 -32.36 19.40 -14.72
N LEU A 31 -31.03 19.56 -14.67
CA LEU A 31 -30.29 20.39 -15.62
C LEU A 31 -30.47 19.87 -17.05
N ALA A 32 -30.34 18.56 -17.28
CA ALA A 32 -30.54 17.96 -18.60
C ALA A 32 -31.98 18.14 -19.09
N ALA A 33 -32.98 17.95 -18.21
CA ALA A 33 -34.39 18.15 -18.53
C ALA A 33 -34.74 19.61 -18.88
N SER A 34 -33.94 20.59 -18.43
CA SER A 34 -34.12 22.00 -18.80
C SER A 34 -33.85 22.29 -20.29
N TYR A 35 -33.17 21.38 -20.99
CA TYR A 35 -32.90 21.48 -22.43
C TYR A 35 -33.97 20.73 -23.24
N SER A 36 -35.04 21.42 -23.61
CA SER A 36 -36.17 20.83 -24.34
C SER A 36 -35.94 20.64 -25.85
N ASN A 37 -34.98 21.38 -26.43
CA ASN A 37 -34.74 21.42 -27.87
C ASN A 37 -33.43 20.73 -28.31
N ARG A 38 -32.66 20.17 -27.38
CA ARG A 38 -31.36 19.53 -27.65
C ARG A 38 -30.99 18.55 -26.55
N ASP A 39 -30.25 17.51 -26.92
CA ASP A 39 -29.63 16.60 -25.94
C ASP A 39 -28.55 17.34 -25.14
N PHE A 40 -28.67 17.30 -23.82
CA PHE A 40 -27.73 17.92 -22.90
C PHE A 40 -26.29 17.45 -23.13
N PHE A 41 -26.12 16.16 -23.39
CA PHE A 41 -24.83 15.55 -23.63
C PHE A 41 -24.49 15.39 -25.12
N SER A 42 -25.07 16.25 -25.97
CA SER A 42 -24.71 16.29 -27.40
C SER A 42 -23.23 16.62 -27.55
N TYR A 43 -22.49 15.78 -28.29
CA TYR A 43 -21.07 15.94 -28.51
C TYR A 43 -20.68 15.54 -29.94
N SER A 44 -19.53 16.04 -30.39
CA SER A 44 -18.82 15.57 -31.57
C SER A 44 -17.38 15.24 -31.20
N ILE A 45 -16.74 14.39 -32.00
CA ILE A 45 -15.30 14.16 -31.92
C ILE A 45 -14.69 14.93 -33.09
N ILE A 46 -13.85 15.93 -32.78
CA ILE A 46 -13.20 16.80 -33.77
C ILE A 46 -11.86 16.19 -34.24
N GLU A 47 -11.28 16.79 -35.28
CA GLU A 47 -9.90 16.48 -35.69
C GLU A 47 -8.97 16.67 -34.48
N ASP A 48 -8.06 15.71 -34.26
CA ASP A 48 -7.22 15.50 -33.06
C ASP A 48 -7.84 14.67 -31.91
N ASP A 49 -8.91 13.89 -32.18
CA ASP A 49 -9.51 12.94 -31.22
C ASP A 49 -9.96 13.60 -29.90
N GLN A 50 -10.45 14.84 -30.00
CA GLN A 50 -10.98 15.57 -28.85
C GLN A 50 -12.51 15.53 -28.82
N VAL A 51 -13.05 15.33 -27.62
CA VAL A 51 -14.51 15.39 -27.39
C VAL A 51 -14.94 16.84 -27.23
N PHE A 52 -15.77 17.32 -28.15
CA PHE A 52 -16.39 18.63 -28.12
C PHE A 52 -17.86 18.53 -27.73
N PHE A 53 -18.23 19.05 -26.55
CA PHE A 53 -19.63 19.14 -26.13
C PHE A 53 -20.27 20.42 -26.66
N MET A 54 -21.48 20.29 -27.20
CA MET A 54 -22.25 21.41 -27.76
C MET A 54 -22.87 22.31 -26.68
N ILE A 55 -22.90 21.84 -25.44
CA ILE A 55 -23.41 22.56 -24.27
C ILE A 55 -22.28 22.78 -23.28
N GLU A 56 -22.07 24.04 -22.90
CA GLU A 56 -20.97 24.47 -22.06
C GLU A 56 -20.96 23.78 -20.69
N GLN A 57 -22.13 23.57 -20.08
CA GLN A 57 -22.25 22.85 -18.82
C GLN A 57 -21.78 21.39 -18.95
N ALA A 58 -22.13 20.69 -20.03
CA ALA A 58 -21.65 19.33 -20.29
C ALA A 58 -20.14 19.31 -20.53
N ARG A 59 -19.59 20.33 -21.23
CA ARG A 59 -18.15 20.51 -21.41
C ARG A 59 -17.42 20.72 -20.07
N GLN A 60 -17.97 21.53 -19.18
CA GLN A 60 -17.41 21.80 -17.85
C GLN A 60 -17.45 20.55 -16.96
N LEU A 61 -18.55 19.79 -16.99
CA LEU A 61 -18.66 18.50 -16.30
C LEU A 61 -17.63 17.51 -16.84
N TRP A 62 -17.45 17.43 -18.16
CA TRP A 62 -16.43 16.57 -18.79
C TRP A 62 -15.00 16.94 -18.39
N ALA A 63 -14.69 18.23 -18.36
CA ALA A 63 -13.37 18.72 -17.92
C ALA A 63 -13.13 18.41 -16.44
N PHE A 64 -14.15 18.59 -15.59
CA PHE A 64 -14.09 18.25 -14.17
C PHE A 64 -13.86 16.75 -13.97
N TRP A 65 -14.65 15.90 -14.64
CA TRP A 65 -14.55 14.44 -14.56
C TRP A 65 -13.16 13.95 -14.96
N ASN A 66 -12.62 14.42 -16.09
CA ASN A 66 -11.26 14.04 -16.51
C ASN A 66 -10.19 14.49 -15.51
N LYS A 67 -10.33 15.69 -14.92
CA LYS A 67 -9.40 16.16 -13.89
C LYS A 67 -9.53 15.35 -12.60
N ALA A 68 -10.74 14.94 -12.22
CA ALA A 68 -10.97 14.07 -11.07
C ALA A 68 -10.34 12.68 -11.30
N LYS A 69 -10.52 12.07 -12.48
CA LYS A 69 -9.85 10.81 -12.84
C LYS A 69 -8.33 10.91 -12.73
N ALA A 70 -7.75 12.00 -13.21
CA ALA A 70 -6.30 12.23 -13.13
C ALA A 70 -5.78 12.46 -11.69
N ASN A 71 -6.64 12.88 -10.76
CA ASN A 71 -6.30 13.12 -9.36
C ASN A 71 -6.98 12.12 -8.42
N ALA A 72 -7.39 10.94 -8.91
CA ALA A 72 -8.12 9.95 -8.12
C ALA A 72 -7.33 9.51 -6.87
N VAL A 73 -6.01 9.60 -6.93
CA VAL A 73 -5.12 9.52 -5.77
C VAL A 73 -4.26 10.79 -5.78
N PRO A 74 -4.39 11.69 -4.79
CA PRO A 74 -3.54 12.88 -4.71
C PRO A 74 -2.06 12.51 -4.65
N GLU A 75 -1.20 13.39 -5.17
CA GLU A 75 0.24 13.17 -5.13
C GLU A 75 0.73 12.94 -3.69
N GLY A 76 1.53 11.89 -3.48
CA GLY A 76 2.00 11.47 -2.16
C GLY A 76 0.99 10.69 -1.32
N SER A 77 -0.22 10.45 -1.82
CA SER A 77 -1.22 9.59 -1.15
C SER A 77 -1.11 8.14 -1.62
N ILE A 78 -1.49 7.21 -0.74
CA ILE A 78 -1.62 5.78 -1.05
C ILE A 78 -3.09 5.42 -0.88
N LEU A 79 -3.70 4.89 -1.93
CA LEU A 79 -5.04 4.30 -1.84
C LEU A 79 -4.89 2.88 -1.27
N VAL A 80 -5.52 2.64 -0.13
CA VAL A 80 -5.60 1.31 0.48
C VAL A 80 -7.04 0.85 0.44
N THR A 81 -7.27 -0.30 -0.18
CA THR A 81 -8.59 -0.95 -0.21
C THR A 81 -8.81 -1.77 1.06
N GLU A 82 -10.07 -1.99 1.46
CA GLU A 82 -10.37 -2.80 2.66
C GLU A 82 -9.76 -4.21 2.60
N SER A 83 -9.62 -4.80 1.41
CA SER A 83 -8.97 -6.11 1.22
C SER A 83 -7.46 -6.11 1.52
N GLU A 84 -6.82 -4.94 1.57
CA GLU A 84 -5.41 -4.76 1.89
C GLU A 84 -5.18 -4.38 3.36
N ILE A 85 -6.26 -4.31 4.15
CA ILE A 85 -6.22 -4.05 5.59
C ILE A 85 -6.24 -5.39 6.32
N ASP A 86 -5.11 -5.73 6.93
CA ASP A 86 -5.01 -6.88 7.81
C ASP A 86 -5.55 -6.57 9.20
N THR A 87 -5.99 -7.61 9.90
CA THR A 87 -6.42 -7.51 11.29
C THR A 87 -5.58 -8.44 12.16
N PHE A 88 -5.07 -7.92 13.27
CA PHE A 88 -4.42 -8.73 14.28
C PHE A 88 -4.74 -8.23 15.69
N TRP A 89 -4.55 -9.11 16.66
CA TRP A 89 -4.70 -8.87 18.09
C TRP A 89 -3.33 -8.98 18.72
N GLN A 90 -3.01 -8.04 19.60
CA GLN A 90 -1.73 -7.96 20.27
C GLN A 90 -1.99 -7.75 21.77
N ASP A 91 -1.31 -8.52 22.60
CA ASP A 91 -1.27 -8.29 24.03
C ASP A 91 -0.51 -6.98 24.32
N ASP A 92 -1.07 -6.12 25.16
CA ASP A 92 -0.48 -4.81 25.45
C ASP A 92 0.68 -4.88 26.46
N GLU A 93 0.71 -5.91 27.31
CA GLU A 93 1.75 -6.16 28.31
C GLU A 93 2.90 -7.01 27.74
N GLU A 94 2.58 -7.96 26.85
CA GLU A 94 3.54 -8.81 26.13
C GLU A 94 3.42 -8.64 24.60
N PRO A 95 3.93 -7.54 24.02
CA PRO A 95 3.70 -7.17 22.62
C PRO A 95 4.23 -8.18 21.59
N GLU A 96 5.13 -9.09 21.98
CA GLU A 96 5.55 -10.25 21.19
C GLU A 96 4.41 -11.26 20.95
N ASN A 97 3.43 -11.33 21.85
CA ASN A 97 2.26 -12.19 21.74
C ASN A 97 1.23 -11.51 20.83
N CYS A 98 1.20 -11.96 19.58
CA CYS A 98 0.31 -11.43 18.57
C CYS A 98 -0.27 -12.54 17.69
N VAL A 99 -1.54 -12.38 17.30
CA VAL A 99 -2.26 -13.36 16.48
C VAL A 99 -3.13 -12.66 15.45
N ASN A 100 -3.30 -13.28 14.29
CA ASN A 100 -4.12 -12.75 13.21
C ASN A 100 -5.38 -13.58 12.94
N LYS A 101 -5.68 -14.57 13.78
CA LYS A 101 -6.84 -15.44 13.68
C LYS A 101 -7.41 -15.74 15.06
N GLU A 102 -8.73 -15.78 15.16
CA GLU A 102 -9.43 -16.03 16.43
C GLU A 102 -9.13 -17.41 17.01
N ARG A 103 -8.92 -18.42 16.16
CA ARG A 103 -8.58 -19.78 16.61
C ARG A 103 -7.27 -19.86 17.40
N ASP A 104 -6.40 -18.86 17.24
CA ASP A 104 -5.07 -18.82 17.82
C ASP A 104 -5.06 -17.96 19.11
N PHE A 105 -6.20 -17.47 19.59
CA PHE A 105 -6.33 -16.61 20.78
C PHE A 105 -5.73 -17.19 22.06
N ASN A 106 -5.67 -18.52 22.19
CA ASN A 106 -5.04 -19.14 23.35
C ASN A 106 -3.55 -18.75 23.49
N ASN A 107 -2.87 -18.35 22.39
CA ASN A 107 -1.49 -17.87 22.44
C ASN A 107 -1.37 -16.48 23.10
N LEU A 108 -2.45 -15.68 23.11
CA LEU A 108 -2.47 -14.39 23.82
C LEU A 108 -2.62 -14.56 25.33
N GLY A 109 -3.14 -15.72 25.76
CA GLY A 109 -3.26 -16.07 27.17
C GLY A 109 -2.16 -17.02 27.65
N ASP A 110 -1.09 -17.20 26.85
CA ASP A 110 0.07 -17.97 27.33
C ASP A 110 0.66 -17.22 28.53
N CYS A 111 0.97 -17.95 29.61
CA CYS A 111 1.40 -17.39 30.90
C CYS A 111 0.37 -16.61 31.74
N LEU A 112 -0.92 -16.59 31.38
CA LEU A 112 -1.98 -16.04 32.25
C LEU A 112 -2.59 -17.11 33.17
N GLU A 113 -2.83 -16.75 34.43
CA GLU A 113 -3.58 -17.57 35.38
C GLU A 113 -5.09 -17.39 35.23
N ILE A 114 -5.89 -18.27 35.85
CA ILE A 114 -7.36 -18.31 35.70
C ILE A 114 -8.05 -16.99 36.10
N GLU A 115 -7.47 -16.25 37.04
CA GLU A 115 -8.03 -15.00 37.57
C GLU A 115 -7.44 -13.75 36.89
N ASP A 116 -6.46 -13.93 35.99
CA ASP A 116 -5.79 -12.82 35.33
C ASP A 116 -6.63 -12.26 34.20
N ILE A 117 -6.51 -10.94 34.00
CA ILE A 117 -7.13 -10.22 32.89
C ILE A 117 -6.03 -9.39 32.23
N THR A 118 -5.74 -9.69 30.97
CA THR A 118 -4.85 -8.88 30.13
C THR A 118 -5.66 -7.95 29.21
N SER A 119 -5.08 -6.82 28.81
CA SER A 119 -5.64 -5.98 27.76
C SER A 119 -5.09 -6.38 26.39
N ILE A 120 -6.01 -6.55 25.44
CA ILE A 120 -5.68 -6.93 24.06
C ILE A 120 -6.14 -5.81 23.12
N THR A 121 -5.21 -5.27 22.36
CA THR A 121 -5.53 -4.32 21.29
C THR A 121 -5.81 -5.06 19.99
N LYS A 122 -7.03 -4.92 19.46
CA LYS A 122 -7.37 -5.29 18.07
C LYS A 122 -6.95 -4.17 17.12
N ARG A 123 -6.05 -4.47 16.19
CA ARG A 123 -5.51 -3.51 15.22
C ARG A 123 -5.99 -3.84 13.80
N HIS A 124 -6.28 -2.78 13.05
CA HIS A 124 -6.53 -2.81 11.61
C HIS A 124 -5.38 -2.06 10.94
N VAL A 125 -4.55 -2.76 10.16
CA VAL A 125 -3.28 -2.24 9.67
C VAL A 125 -3.13 -2.47 8.17
N ALA A 126 -2.65 -1.43 7.48
CA ALA A 126 -2.24 -1.50 6.09
C ALA A 126 -0.72 -1.53 6.01
N TYR A 127 -0.16 -2.56 5.38
CA TYR A 127 1.28 -2.63 5.14
C TYR A 127 1.63 -1.86 3.86
N LEU A 128 2.27 -0.70 4.01
CA LEU A 128 2.58 0.19 2.88
C LEU A 128 3.78 -0.30 2.04
N ALA A 129 4.78 -0.85 2.72
CA ALA A 129 5.96 -1.44 2.08
C ALA A 129 6.62 -2.44 3.03
N ALA A 130 7.16 -3.51 2.47
CA ALA A 130 7.98 -4.48 3.19
C ALA A 130 9.33 -4.60 2.48
N SER A 131 10.42 -4.38 3.23
CA SER A 131 11.77 -4.64 2.75
C SER A 131 12.41 -5.68 3.66
N LYS A 132 13.12 -6.64 3.05
CA LYS A 132 13.84 -7.66 3.80
C LYS A 132 15.18 -7.10 4.26
N VAL A 133 15.41 -7.13 5.56
CA VAL A 133 16.67 -6.75 6.20
C VAL A 133 17.25 -7.95 6.95
N TYR A 134 18.54 -7.91 7.21
CA TYR A 134 19.30 -8.96 7.90
C TYR A 134 19.92 -8.38 9.16
N GLY A 135 20.18 -9.22 10.16
CA GLY A 135 20.85 -8.79 11.37
C GLY A 135 21.86 -9.80 11.89
N THR A 136 22.95 -9.31 12.48
CA THR A 136 24.03 -10.13 13.04
C THR A 136 24.68 -9.43 14.23
N TRP A 137 25.30 -10.20 15.12
CA TRP A 137 26.05 -9.63 16.24
C TRP A 137 27.44 -9.19 15.78
N VAL A 138 27.82 -7.96 16.08
CA VAL A 138 29.21 -7.53 16.05
C VAL A 138 29.88 -7.98 17.34
N THR A 139 31.06 -8.55 17.23
CA THR A 139 31.79 -9.09 18.38
C THR A 139 33.08 -8.32 18.65
N LYS A 140 33.48 -8.32 19.91
CA LYS A 140 34.75 -7.75 20.37
C LYS A 140 35.52 -8.78 21.18
N LEU A 141 36.84 -8.68 21.14
CA LEU A 141 37.71 -9.49 21.98
C LEU A 141 37.98 -8.76 23.30
N GLU A 142 37.44 -9.29 24.39
CA GLU A 142 37.69 -8.78 25.74
C GLU A 142 38.29 -9.88 26.61
N ALA A 143 39.45 -9.62 27.22
CA ALA A 143 40.16 -10.59 28.07
C ALA A 143 40.39 -11.96 27.39
N GLY A 144 40.64 -11.96 26.08
CA GLY A 144 40.87 -13.19 25.30
C GLY A 144 39.60 -13.99 24.97
N GLN A 145 38.41 -13.46 25.30
CA GLN A 145 37.13 -14.07 24.97
C GLN A 145 36.33 -13.19 24.01
N LEU A 146 35.70 -13.83 23.03
CA LEU A 146 34.76 -13.19 22.13
C LEU A 146 33.46 -12.88 22.87
N LYS A 147 33.10 -11.60 22.92
CA LYS A 147 31.83 -11.13 23.48
C LYS A 147 31.02 -10.40 22.44
N LYS A 148 29.69 -10.51 22.56
CA LYS A 148 28.73 -9.72 21.80
C LYS A 148 28.89 -8.25 22.22
N ASP A 149 29.08 -7.37 21.26
CA ASP A 149 29.19 -5.93 21.49
C ASP A 149 27.84 -5.25 21.22
N TYR A 150 27.40 -5.25 19.95
CA TYR A 150 26.10 -4.72 19.55
C TYR A 150 25.49 -5.54 18.41
N PHE A 151 24.17 -5.39 18.20
CA PHE A 151 23.45 -6.03 17.12
C PHE A 151 23.33 -5.09 15.92
N PHE A 152 23.87 -5.50 14.78
CA PHE A 152 23.80 -4.76 13.53
C PHE A 152 22.59 -5.24 12.70
N VAL A 153 21.91 -4.32 12.02
CA VAL A 153 20.83 -4.61 11.07
C VAL A 153 21.10 -3.84 9.77
N GLY A 154 21.10 -4.55 8.64
CA GLY A 154 21.40 -3.99 7.32
C GLY A 154 21.15 -4.95 6.17
N SER A 155 21.91 -4.81 5.10
CA SER A 155 21.92 -5.72 3.96
C SER A 155 22.53 -7.08 4.34
N ARG A 156 22.35 -8.07 3.47
CA ARG A 156 22.92 -9.40 3.66
C ARG A 156 24.45 -9.34 3.58
N GLU A 157 24.96 -8.59 2.61
CA GLU A 157 26.38 -8.45 2.32
C GLU A 157 27.13 -7.84 3.51
N GLU A 158 26.60 -6.75 4.08
CA GLU A 158 27.16 -6.12 5.29
C GLU A 158 27.16 -7.09 6.48
N CYS A 159 26.09 -7.88 6.64
CA CYS A 159 26.02 -8.89 7.69
C CYS A 159 27.06 -10.00 7.49
N GLU A 160 27.29 -10.44 6.25
CA GLU A 160 28.27 -11.47 5.90
C GLU A 160 29.72 -10.97 6.14
N GLU A 161 30.01 -9.70 5.83
CA GLU A 161 31.29 -9.06 6.13
C GLU A 161 31.57 -8.97 7.65
N ILE A 162 30.57 -8.62 8.43
CA ILE A 162 30.67 -8.61 9.90
C ILE A 162 30.91 -10.02 10.43
N VAL A 163 30.19 -11.02 9.91
CA VAL A 163 30.39 -12.42 10.31
C VAL A 163 31.80 -12.88 9.99
N GLU A 164 32.37 -12.51 8.84
CA GLU A 164 33.74 -12.86 8.48
C GLU A 164 34.76 -12.13 9.37
N THR A 165 34.51 -10.86 9.68
CA THR A 165 35.30 -10.08 10.65
C THR A 165 35.30 -10.77 12.02
N ASN A 166 34.13 -11.20 12.51
CA ASN A 166 34.02 -11.94 13.75
C ASN A 166 34.80 -13.25 13.71
N LYS A 167 34.80 -13.97 12.58
CA LYS A 167 35.57 -15.21 12.44
C LYS A 167 37.07 -14.97 12.56
N SER A 168 37.57 -13.84 12.05
CA SER A 168 38.98 -13.47 12.16
C SER A 168 39.45 -13.24 13.61
N LEU A 169 38.51 -12.92 14.51
CA LEU A 169 38.78 -12.70 15.94
C LEU A 169 38.82 -13.99 16.75
N TYR A 170 38.46 -15.15 16.17
CA TYR A 170 38.67 -16.42 16.85
C TYR A 170 40.17 -16.63 17.06
N PRO A 171 40.61 -16.99 18.28
CA PRO A 171 41.99 -17.42 18.49
C PRO A 171 42.28 -18.56 17.52
N SER A 172 43.31 -18.41 16.68
CA SER A 172 43.83 -19.50 15.87
C SER A 172 43.94 -20.73 16.76
N ARG A 173 43.25 -21.83 16.40
CA ARG A 173 43.54 -23.15 16.97
C ARG A 173 44.92 -23.59 16.49
N SER A 174 45.98 -22.89 16.89
CA SER A 174 47.35 -23.28 16.66
C SER A 174 47.79 -24.20 17.81
N GLY A 175 47.73 -25.50 17.53
CA GLY A 175 48.65 -26.49 18.11
C GLY A 175 48.31 -27.06 19.48
N ALA A 176 47.34 -27.96 19.56
CA ALA A 176 47.37 -29.06 20.53
C ALA A 176 47.43 -30.37 19.74
N ASN A 177 48.62 -30.70 19.25
CA ASN A 177 49.03 -32.04 18.85
C ASN A 177 50.55 -32.02 18.62
N GLN A 178 51.30 -32.16 19.71
CA GLN A 178 52.50 -32.98 19.84
C GLN A 178 52.87 -33.12 21.31
#